data_AF-A0A8F1MBP4-F1
#
_entry.id   AF-A0A8F1MBP4-F1
#
_cell.length_a   1.000
_cell.length_b   1.000
_cell.length_c   1.000
_cell.angle_alpha   90.00
_cell.angle_beta   90.00
_cell.angle_gamma   90.00
#
_symmetry.space_group_name_H-M   'P 1'
#
loop_
_entity.id
_entity.type
_entity.pdbx_description
1 polymer ?
#
loop_
_entity_poly.entity_id
_entity_poly.type
_entity_poly.pdbx_seq_one_letter_code
_entity_poly.pdbx_strand_id
1 'polypeptide(L)'
;MEQFRNDRLRPNLLAIELTEAKNGVSKLHARVANFRDRNNDKVKFQAITNGIDLETWVLPETLQTYRNHGIIDKFGLPTNDFSEKLNSLSSADLRYLKKLGRKELNRVLLNRQDQYGKSIQIPENAILFDFKRRFANYKRPYMPFENPDSLRQILISHNAHYILTGKVHQGDVTMYQKLLEVLKLIDQRSSPQGSVFITYKIMTKSWGER
;
A
#
# COMPACT_ATOMS: atom_id res chain seq x y z
N MET A 1 8.34 36.18 -21.85
CA MET A 1 7.83 36.54 -20.51
C MET A 1 6.54 35.80 -20.13
N GLU A 2 5.79 35.19 -21.06
CA GLU A 2 4.49 34.54 -20.77
C GLU A 2 4.55 33.21 -19.98
N GLN A 3 5.72 32.58 -19.85
CA GLN A 3 5.85 31.30 -19.14
C GLN A 3 6.13 31.45 -17.63
N PHE A 4 6.38 32.67 -17.17
CA PHE A 4 6.61 32.98 -15.76
C PHE A 4 5.30 33.43 -15.13
N ARG A 5 5.02 32.94 -13.92
CA ARG A 5 3.94 33.47 -13.07
C ARG A 5 4.56 33.99 -11.78
N ASN A 6 4.53 35.30 -11.58
CA ASN A 6 5.19 35.99 -10.47
C ASN A 6 6.69 35.67 -10.39
N ASP A 7 7.41 35.85 -11.50
CA ASP A 7 8.85 35.54 -11.66
C ASP A 7 9.25 34.09 -11.36
N ARG A 8 8.28 33.18 -11.32
CA ARG A 8 8.52 31.75 -11.14
C ARG A 8 8.24 30.98 -12.41
N LEU A 9 9.21 30.16 -12.80
CA LEU A 9 9.02 29.14 -13.82
C LEU A 9 8.09 28.05 -13.28
N ARG A 10 7.23 27.51 -14.16
CA ARG A 10 6.34 26.38 -13.85
C ARG A 10 6.93 25.10 -14.47
N PRO A 11 7.64 24.24 -13.70
CA PRO A 11 8.35 23.10 -14.28
C PRO A 11 7.44 22.11 -14.99
N ASN A 12 6.20 21.97 -14.52
CA ASN A 12 5.19 21.14 -15.15
C ASN A 12 4.75 21.68 -16.51
N LEU A 13 4.58 23.00 -16.66
CA LEU A 13 4.27 23.60 -17.97
C LEU A 13 5.46 23.42 -18.92
N LEU A 14 6.68 23.70 -18.45
CA LEU A 14 7.89 23.49 -19.25
C LEU A 14 8.01 22.03 -19.73
N ALA A 15 7.79 21.06 -18.84
CA ALA A 15 7.80 19.64 -19.21
C ALA A 15 6.76 19.33 -20.29
N ILE A 16 5.55 19.89 -20.19
CA ILE A 16 4.49 19.68 -21.18
C ILE A 16 4.86 20.29 -22.54
N GLU A 17 5.44 21.48 -22.57
CA GLU A 17 5.83 22.15 -23.81
C GLU A 17 7.02 21.47 -24.51
N LEU A 18 7.96 20.91 -23.75
CA LEU A 18 9.20 20.35 -24.30
C LEU A 18 9.13 18.85 -24.61
N THR A 19 8.19 18.11 -24.02
CA THR A 19 8.11 16.66 -24.19
C THR A 19 7.19 16.27 -25.33
N GLU A 20 7.63 15.31 -26.15
CA GLU A 20 6.81 14.73 -27.21
C GLU A 20 5.70 13.85 -26.63
N ALA A 21 6.05 12.95 -25.71
CA ALA A 21 5.12 12.02 -25.09
C ALA A 21 4.70 12.46 -23.68
N LYS A 22 3.39 12.32 -23.41
CA LYS A 22 2.76 12.72 -22.15
C LYS A 22 1.82 11.61 -21.70
N ASN A 23 2.07 11.02 -20.54
CA ASN A 23 1.29 9.88 -20.06
C ASN A 23 0.71 10.10 -18.67
N GLY A 24 -0.48 9.53 -18.45
CA GLY A 24 -1.02 9.26 -17.13
C GLY A 24 -0.71 7.83 -16.70
N VAL A 25 -0.62 7.62 -15.38
CA VAL A 25 -0.29 6.33 -14.75
C VAL A 25 -1.45 5.31 -14.68
N SER A 26 -2.62 5.66 -15.22
CA SER A 26 -3.78 4.79 -15.37
C SER A 26 -4.75 5.36 -16.41
N LYS A 27 -5.67 4.53 -16.93
CA LYS A 27 -6.74 4.98 -17.84
C LYS A 27 -7.59 6.10 -17.23
N LEU A 28 -7.95 5.97 -15.95
CA LEU A 28 -8.74 6.99 -15.25
C LEU A 28 -7.91 8.27 -15.07
N HIS A 29 -6.66 8.16 -14.64
CA HIS A 29 -5.77 9.31 -14.43
C HIS A 29 -5.60 10.11 -15.73
N ALA A 30 -5.33 9.44 -16.85
CA ALA A 30 -5.22 10.10 -18.16
C ALA A 30 -6.53 10.79 -18.58
N ARG A 31 -7.69 10.20 -18.27
CA ARG A 31 -9.01 10.76 -18.59
C ARG A 31 -9.34 12.01 -17.77
N VAL A 32 -9.09 11.97 -16.47
CA VAL A 32 -9.46 13.05 -15.53
C VAL A 32 -8.40 14.14 -15.42
N ALA A 33 -7.18 13.89 -15.89
CA ALA A 33 -6.14 14.91 -15.99
C ALA A 33 -6.68 16.11 -16.79
N ASN A 34 -6.61 17.28 -16.17
CA ASN A 34 -7.12 18.53 -16.73
C ASN A 34 -6.01 19.58 -16.78
N PHE A 35 -4.85 19.18 -17.32
CA PHE A 35 -3.74 20.10 -17.55
C PHE A 35 -3.99 20.88 -18.84
N ARG A 36 -3.69 22.18 -18.82
CA ARG A 36 -3.76 23.06 -19.98
C ARG A 36 -2.38 23.60 -20.33
N ASP A 37 -2.04 23.60 -21.62
CA ASP A 37 -0.77 24.08 -22.14
C ASP A 37 -0.70 25.61 -22.19
N ARG A 38 0.36 26.16 -22.78
CA ARG A 38 0.55 27.62 -22.89
C ARG A 38 -0.54 28.32 -23.71
N ASN A 39 -1.20 27.62 -24.63
CA ASN A 39 -2.29 28.15 -25.45
C ASN A 39 -3.65 27.96 -24.77
N ASN A 40 -3.65 27.47 -23.52
CA ASN A 40 -4.84 27.10 -22.77
C ASN A 40 -5.61 25.91 -23.36
N ASP A 41 -4.99 25.11 -24.24
CA ASP A 41 -5.58 23.92 -24.80
C ASP A 41 -5.46 22.73 -23.84
N LYS A 42 -6.48 21.86 -23.83
CA LYS A 42 -6.45 20.68 -22.97
C LYS A 42 -5.43 19.68 -23.49
N VAL A 43 -4.45 19.38 -22.66
CA VAL A 43 -3.42 18.38 -22.98
C VAL A 43 -4.03 16.98 -23.00
N LYS A 44 -3.77 16.25 -24.09
CA LYS A 44 -4.10 14.83 -24.21
C LYS A 44 -2.99 13.98 -23.61
N PHE A 45 -3.33 13.17 -22.60
CA PHE A 45 -2.43 12.20 -22.01
C PHE A 45 -2.74 10.79 -22.55
N GLN A 46 -1.69 10.05 -22.92
CA GLN A 46 -1.80 8.61 -23.14
C GLN A 46 -1.89 7.87 -21.79
N ALA A 47 -2.55 6.72 -21.73
CA ALA A 47 -2.61 5.93 -20.51
C ALA A 47 -1.55 4.82 -20.54
N ILE A 48 -0.56 4.91 -19.68
CA ILE A 48 0.39 3.83 -19.40
C ILE A 48 0.13 3.40 -17.97
N THR A 49 -0.64 2.33 -17.80
CA THR A 49 -1.02 1.84 -16.47
C THR A 49 0.21 1.29 -15.76
N ASN A 50 0.47 1.74 -14.54
CA ASN A 50 1.59 1.24 -13.74
C ASN A 50 1.50 -0.27 -13.52
N GLY A 51 2.65 -0.95 -13.54
CA GLY A 51 2.81 -2.35 -13.17
C GLY A 51 3.70 -2.51 -11.93
N ILE A 52 3.87 -3.77 -11.52
CA ILE A 52 4.86 -4.18 -10.54
C ILE A 52 5.75 -5.26 -11.16
N ASP A 53 6.98 -5.36 -10.68
CA ASP A 53 7.85 -6.48 -11.03
C ASP A 53 7.44 -7.74 -10.27
N LEU A 54 7.14 -8.82 -11.00
CA LEU A 54 6.63 -10.05 -10.39
C LEU A 54 7.69 -10.74 -9.53
N GLU A 55 8.94 -10.75 -9.96
CA GLU A 55 10.03 -11.43 -9.25
C GLU A 55 10.35 -10.76 -7.91
N THR A 56 10.19 -9.44 -7.84
CA THR A 56 10.38 -8.66 -6.61
C THR A 56 9.20 -8.80 -5.64
N TRP A 57 7.96 -8.79 -6.15
CA TRP A 57 6.76 -8.60 -5.33
C TRP A 57 5.93 -9.86 -5.08
N VAL A 58 6.24 -10.97 -5.75
CA VAL A 58 5.49 -12.23 -5.65
C VAL A 58 6.43 -13.35 -5.23
N LEU A 59 5.97 -14.20 -4.31
CA LEU A 59 6.73 -15.37 -3.89
C LEU A 59 7.00 -16.33 -5.06
N PRO A 60 8.21 -16.90 -5.16
CA PRO A 60 8.57 -17.86 -6.20
C PRO A 60 7.58 -19.03 -6.31
N GLU A 61 7.08 -19.54 -5.19
CA GLU A 61 6.13 -20.65 -5.14
C GLU A 61 4.78 -20.30 -5.78
N THR A 62 4.32 -19.05 -5.60
CA THR A 62 3.12 -18.54 -6.27
C THR A 62 3.35 -18.43 -7.77
N LEU A 63 4.49 -17.88 -8.20
CA LEU A 63 4.81 -17.76 -9.62
C LEU A 63 4.93 -19.14 -10.28
N GLN A 64 5.57 -20.10 -9.61
CA GLN A 64 5.70 -21.46 -10.11
C GLN A 64 4.34 -22.14 -10.23
N THR A 65 3.46 -21.97 -9.25
CA THR A 65 2.08 -22.48 -9.31
C THR A 65 1.35 -21.88 -10.52
N TYR A 66 1.44 -20.57 -10.73
CA TYR A 66 0.79 -19.92 -11.87
C TYR A 66 1.34 -20.40 -13.22
N ARG A 67 2.65 -20.62 -13.33
CA ARG A 67 3.27 -21.19 -14.54
C ARG A 67 2.83 -22.64 -14.77
N ASN A 68 2.81 -23.47 -13.74
CA ASN A 68 2.40 -24.88 -13.83
C ASN A 68 0.94 -25.03 -14.25
N HIS A 69 0.07 -24.13 -13.81
CA HIS A 69 -1.34 -24.07 -14.22
C HIS A 69 -1.54 -23.33 -15.55
N GLY A 70 -0.46 -22.84 -16.19
CA GLY A 70 -0.52 -22.08 -17.44
C GLY A 70 -1.27 -20.76 -17.35
N ILE A 71 -1.44 -20.22 -16.12
CA ILE A 71 -2.10 -18.94 -15.86
C ILE A 71 -1.24 -17.81 -16.46
N ILE A 72 0.07 -17.88 -16.22
CA ILE A 72 1.06 -16.98 -16.81
C ILE A 72 2.05 -17.75 -17.68
N ASP A 73 2.60 -17.08 -18.70
CA ASP A 73 3.64 -17.64 -19.56
C ASP A 73 5.05 -17.52 -18.95
N LYS A 74 6.07 -17.90 -19.73
CA LYS A 74 7.48 -17.83 -19.32
C LYS A 74 7.98 -16.41 -19.03
N PHE A 75 7.29 -15.38 -19.53
CA PHE A 75 7.59 -13.97 -19.29
C PHE A 75 6.73 -13.38 -18.16
N GLY A 76 5.88 -14.19 -17.53
CA GLY A 76 4.97 -13.73 -16.48
C GLY A 76 3.74 -12.98 -17.01
N LEU A 77 3.46 -13.06 -18.32
CA LEU A 77 2.29 -12.45 -18.91
C LEU A 77 1.07 -13.38 -18.79
N PRO A 78 -0.13 -12.84 -18.56
CA PRO A 78 -1.37 -13.61 -18.61
C PRO A 78 -1.52 -14.36 -19.94
N THR A 79 -1.88 -15.64 -19.90
CA THR A 79 -2.21 -16.38 -21.12
C THR A 79 -3.63 -16.05 -21.61
N ASN A 80 -3.98 -16.48 -22.83
CA ASN A 80 -5.30 -16.21 -23.41
C ASN A 80 -6.46 -16.71 -22.53
N ASP A 81 -6.28 -17.85 -21.86
CA ASP A 81 -7.28 -18.47 -20.98
C ASP A 81 -7.04 -18.15 -19.49
N PHE A 82 -6.36 -17.02 -19.20
CA PHE A 82 -5.95 -16.63 -17.85
C PHE A 82 -7.08 -16.75 -16.84
N SER A 83 -8.27 -16.23 -17.16
CA SER A 83 -9.42 -16.22 -16.25
C SER A 83 -9.94 -17.62 -15.93
N GLU A 84 -10.03 -18.50 -16.93
CA GLU A 84 -10.51 -19.87 -16.74
C GLU A 84 -9.51 -20.69 -15.93
N LYS A 85 -8.22 -20.61 -16.27
CA LYS A 85 -7.13 -21.28 -15.54
C LYS A 85 -7.00 -20.78 -14.12
N LEU A 86 -7.17 -19.47 -13.88
CA LEU A 86 -7.17 -18.92 -12.53
C LEU A 86 -8.34 -19.45 -11.71
N ASN A 87 -9.54 -19.52 -12.30
CA ASN A 87 -10.74 -20.05 -11.64
C ASN A 87 -10.67 -21.56 -11.39
N SER A 88 -9.81 -22.28 -12.11
CA SER A 88 -9.57 -23.71 -11.89
C SER A 88 -8.76 -24.02 -10.63
N LEU A 89 -8.10 -23.02 -10.02
CA LEU A 89 -7.35 -23.22 -8.77
C LEU A 89 -8.30 -23.61 -7.64
N SER A 90 -7.97 -24.71 -6.97
CA SER A 90 -8.79 -25.16 -5.84
C SER A 90 -8.59 -24.24 -4.64
N SER A 91 -9.57 -24.21 -3.73
CA SER A 91 -9.39 -23.51 -2.46
C SER A 91 -8.23 -24.10 -1.63
N ALA A 92 -7.85 -25.36 -1.85
CA ALA A 92 -6.70 -25.97 -1.18
C ALA A 92 -5.39 -25.35 -1.67
N ASP A 93 -5.24 -25.13 -2.98
CA ASP A 93 -4.07 -24.47 -3.58
C ASP A 93 -3.91 -23.04 -3.05
N LEU A 94 -5.02 -22.28 -3.03
CA LEU A 94 -5.02 -20.91 -2.51
C LEU A 94 -4.66 -20.86 -1.01
N ARG A 95 -5.18 -21.80 -0.20
CA ARG A 95 -4.83 -21.90 1.22
C ARG A 95 -3.37 -22.28 1.41
N TYR A 96 -2.83 -23.16 0.58
CA TYR A 96 -1.42 -23.54 0.62
C TYR A 96 -0.50 -22.34 0.30
N LEU A 97 -0.77 -21.61 -0.79
CA LEU A 97 -0.01 -20.40 -1.14
C LEU A 97 -0.11 -19.32 -0.05
N LYS A 98 -1.30 -19.14 0.55
CA LYS A 98 -1.48 -18.24 1.69
C LYS A 98 -0.62 -18.63 2.89
N LYS A 99 -0.51 -19.93 3.18
CA LYS A 99 0.33 -20.48 4.25
C LYS A 99 1.81 -20.16 4.02
N LEU A 100 2.30 -20.33 2.79
CA LEU A 100 3.66 -19.96 2.42
C LEU A 100 3.91 -18.46 2.60
N GLY A 101 2.98 -17.62 2.12
CA GLY A 101 3.02 -16.16 2.30
C GLY A 101 3.06 -15.75 3.77
N ARG A 102 2.30 -16.41 4.63
CA ARG A 102 2.28 -16.16 6.08
C ARG A 102 3.60 -16.56 6.74
N LYS A 103 4.17 -17.70 6.37
CA LYS A 103 5.50 -18.14 6.84
C LYS A 103 6.57 -17.12 6.47
N GLU A 104 6.59 -16.65 5.22
CA GLU A 104 7.54 -15.65 4.77
C GLU A 104 7.33 -14.31 5.50
N LEU A 105 6.09 -13.86 5.64
CA LEU A 105 5.77 -12.66 6.41
C LEU A 105 6.38 -12.76 7.80
N ASN A 106 6.07 -13.83 8.55
CA ASN A 106 6.61 -14.02 9.90
C ASN A 106 8.14 -14.04 9.91
N ARG A 107 8.79 -14.71 8.94
CA ARG A 107 10.26 -14.69 8.79
C ARG A 107 10.81 -13.27 8.70
N VAL A 108 10.17 -12.41 7.90
CA VAL A 108 10.58 -11.01 7.75
C VAL A 108 10.27 -10.21 9.03
N LEU A 109 9.16 -10.49 9.71
CA LEU A 109 8.74 -9.78 10.92
C LEU A 109 9.57 -10.13 12.16
N LEU A 110 10.23 -11.29 12.21
CA LEU A 110 11.14 -11.68 13.31
C LEU A 110 12.22 -10.62 13.58
N ASN A 111 12.69 -9.95 12.53
CA ASN A 111 13.70 -8.89 12.61
C ASN A 111 13.10 -7.50 12.82
N ARG A 112 11.83 -7.41 13.22
CA ARG A 112 11.12 -6.16 13.45
C ARG A 112 10.42 -6.17 14.79
N GLN A 113 10.25 -4.97 15.34
CA GLN A 113 9.57 -4.75 16.60
C GLN A 113 8.34 -3.87 16.39
N ASP A 114 7.33 -4.07 17.23
CA ASP A 114 6.17 -3.19 17.32
C ASP A 114 6.50 -1.89 18.07
N GLN A 115 5.50 -1.03 18.29
CA GLN A 115 5.70 0.21 19.04
C GLN A 115 6.11 -0.01 20.51
N TYR A 116 6.00 -1.24 21.04
CA TYR A 116 6.36 -1.60 22.42
C TYR A 116 7.66 -2.40 22.50
N GLY A 117 8.41 -2.52 21.40
CA GLY A 117 9.67 -3.26 21.36
C GLY A 117 9.52 -4.78 21.31
N LYS A 118 8.30 -5.32 21.14
CA LYS A 118 8.07 -6.76 21.09
C LYS A 118 8.26 -7.30 19.68
N SER A 119 8.77 -8.52 19.58
CA SER A 119 8.81 -9.25 18.31
C SER A 119 7.39 -9.52 17.82
N ILE A 120 7.21 -9.46 16.51
CA ILE A 120 5.90 -9.57 15.89
C ILE A 120 5.77 -10.93 15.22
N GLN A 121 4.74 -11.65 15.63
CA GLN A 121 4.35 -12.91 15.03
C GLN A 121 2.85 -12.88 14.77
N ILE A 122 2.47 -13.17 13.52
CA ILE A 122 1.07 -13.29 13.15
C ILE A 122 0.69 -14.78 13.12
N PRO A 123 -0.36 -15.21 13.83
CA PRO A 123 -0.79 -16.61 13.80
C PRO A 123 -1.10 -17.09 12.39
N GLU A 124 -0.85 -18.37 12.14
CA GLU A 124 -0.95 -18.95 10.79
C GLU A 124 -2.37 -18.83 10.21
N ASN A 125 -3.35 -19.13 11.05
CA ASN A 125 -4.78 -19.13 10.75
C ASN A 125 -5.46 -17.77 10.99
N ALA A 126 -4.73 -16.74 11.42
CA ALA A 126 -5.31 -15.44 11.67
C ALA A 126 -5.71 -14.73 10.37
N ILE A 127 -6.81 -13.98 10.41
CA ILE A 127 -7.12 -12.98 9.39
C ILE A 127 -6.17 -11.79 9.59
N LEU A 128 -5.65 -11.23 8.51
CA LEU A 128 -4.78 -10.07 8.58
C LEU A 128 -5.36 -8.95 7.72
N PHE A 129 -5.69 -7.85 8.38
CA PHE A 129 -5.96 -6.56 7.75
C PHE A 129 -4.70 -5.70 7.80
N ASP A 130 -4.51 -4.86 6.79
CA ASP A 130 -3.35 -3.97 6.77
C ASP A 130 -3.63 -2.61 6.12
N PHE A 131 -2.95 -1.60 6.65
CA PHE A 131 -2.69 -0.33 6.00
C PHE A 131 -1.18 -0.16 5.91
N LYS A 132 -0.62 -0.30 4.71
CA LYS A 132 0.82 -0.26 4.43
C LYS A 132 1.22 0.84 3.43
N ARG A 133 0.85 2.08 3.72
CA ARG A 133 1.05 3.22 2.81
C ARG A 133 1.56 4.44 3.57
N ARG A 134 2.13 5.42 2.85
CA ARG A 134 2.40 6.77 3.41
C ARG A 134 1.13 7.33 4.07
N PHE A 135 1.27 7.86 5.28
CA PHE A 135 0.19 8.54 5.99
C PHE A 135 -0.02 9.91 5.35
N ALA A 136 -1.19 10.08 4.75
CA ALA A 136 -1.64 11.31 4.12
C ALA A 136 -3.16 11.38 4.28
N ASN A 137 -3.71 12.58 4.49
CA ASN A 137 -5.12 12.73 4.83
C ASN A 137 -6.07 12.09 3.78
N TYR A 138 -5.76 12.24 2.49
CA TYR A 138 -6.57 11.65 1.41
C TYR A 138 -6.60 10.11 1.42
N LYS A 139 -5.63 9.45 2.08
CA LYS A 139 -5.62 7.98 2.24
C LYS A 139 -6.33 7.51 3.50
N ARG A 140 -6.73 8.42 4.38
CA ARG A 140 -7.54 8.18 5.58
C ARG A 140 -7.03 7.03 6.48
N PRO A 141 -5.76 7.05 6.93
CA PRO A 141 -5.20 5.98 7.78
C PRO A 141 -5.93 5.80 9.13
N TYR A 142 -6.67 6.83 9.56
CA TYR A 142 -7.44 6.86 10.81
C TYR A 142 -8.83 6.23 10.68
N MET A 143 -9.33 5.98 9.46
CA MET A 143 -10.74 5.61 9.23
C MET A 143 -11.18 4.35 10.00
N PRO A 144 -10.38 3.27 10.10
CA PRO A 144 -10.78 2.11 10.91
C PRO A 144 -10.98 2.41 12.40
N PHE A 145 -10.37 3.49 12.89
CA PHE A 145 -10.38 3.88 14.31
C PHE A 145 -11.48 4.90 14.64
N GLU A 146 -12.36 5.23 13.69
CA GLU A 146 -13.54 6.08 13.95
C GLU A 146 -14.53 5.39 14.91
N ASN A 147 -14.57 4.05 14.90
CA ASN A 147 -15.30 3.24 15.87
C ASN A 147 -14.39 2.12 16.42
N PRO A 148 -13.53 2.45 17.42
CA PRO A 148 -12.49 1.53 17.88
C PRO A 148 -13.07 0.30 18.60
N ASP A 149 -14.23 0.42 19.23
CA ASP A 149 -14.86 -0.69 19.96
C ASP A 149 -15.42 -1.73 18.97
N SER A 150 -16.03 -1.28 17.87
CA SER A 150 -16.46 -2.17 16.78
C SER A 150 -15.29 -2.85 16.10
N LEU A 151 -14.22 -2.10 15.80
CA LEU A 151 -12.99 -2.68 15.23
C LEU A 151 -12.41 -3.75 16.16
N ARG A 152 -12.29 -3.45 17.46
CA ARG A 152 -11.82 -4.41 18.47
C ARG A 152 -12.69 -5.67 18.50
N GLN A 153 -14.01 -5.52 18.49
CA GLN A 153 -14.94 -6.65 18.51
C GLN A 153 -14.76 -7.54 17.27
N ILE A 154 -14.67 -6.96 16.07
CA ILE A 154 -14.41 -7.70 14.82
C ILE A 154 -13.12 -8.49 14.93
N LEU A 155 -12.05 -7.83 15.37
CA LEU A 155 -10.74 -8.44 15.39
C LEU A 155 -10.65 -9.60 16.39
N ILE A 156 -11.25 -9.46 17.58
CA ILE A 156 -11.31 -10.55 18.57
C ILE A 156 -12.19 -11.70 18.07
N SER A 157 -13.42 -11.40 17.62
CA SER A 157 -14.39 -12.43 17.23
C SER A 157 -13.95 -13.28 16.04
N HIS A 158 -13.05 -12.77 15.19
CA HIS A 158 -12.61 -13.45 13.97
C HIS A 158 -11.14 -13.89 13.99
N ASN A 159 -10.47 -13.87 15.15
CA ASN A 159 -9.02 -14.12 15.24
C ASN A 159 -8.26 -13.30 14.17
N ALA A 160 -8.52 -12.00 14.14
CA ALA A 160 -7.98 -11.10 13.14
C ALA A 160 -7.02 -10.10 13.76
N HIS A 161 -6.01 -9.72 12.98
CA HIS A 161 -4.99 -8.75 13.35
C HIS A 161 -5.04 -7.59 12.37
N TYR A 162 -4.74 -6.39 12.86
CA TYR A 162 -4.62 -5.19 12.03
C TYR A 162 -3.18 -4.67 12.09
N ILE A 163 -2.54 -4.55 10.92
CA ILE A 163 -1.22 -3.94 10.77
C ILE A 163 -1.37 -2.51 10.26
N LEU A 164 -0.94 -1.53 11.05
CA LEU A 164 -0.82 -0.14 10.62
C LEU A 164 0.66 0.20 10.41
N THR A 165 1.09 0.49 9.18
CA THR A 165 2.48 0.84 8.87
C THR A 165 2.58 1.92 7.80
N GLY A 166 3.52 2.84 8.00
CA GLY A 166 3.72 3.98 7.10
C GLY A 166 4.55 5.07 7.74
N LYS A 167 4.75 6.15 6.99
CA LYS A 167 5.37 7.39 7.48
C LYS A 167 4.52 8.58 7.09
N VAL A 168 4.48 9.58 7.96
CA VAL A 168 3.95 10.91 7.64
C VAL A 168 5.00 11.68 6.83
N HIS A 169 4.56 12.57 5.94
CA HIS A 169 5.50 13.45 5.25
C HIS A 169 6.15 14.43 6.22
N GLN A 170 7.41 14.78 5.95
CA GLN A 170 8.06 15.88 6.66
C GLN A 170 7.29 17.18 6.38
N GLY A 171 6.76 17.81 7.43
CA GLY A 171 5.95 19.04 7.34
C GLY A 171 4.43 18.84 7.34
N ASP A 172 3.91 17.62 7.29
CA ASP A 172 2.47 17.37 7.44
C ASP A 172 2.10 17.24 8.94
N VAL A 173 2.08 18.40 9.63
CA VAL A 173 1.84 18.49 11.07
C VAL A 173 0.46 17.97 11.46
N THR A 174 -0.57 18.26 10.65
CA THR A 174 -1.94 17.83 10.92
C THR A 174 -2.08 16.31 10.85
N MET A 175 -1.54 15.67 9.81
CA MET A 175 -1.58 14.20 9.73
C MET A 175 -0.74 13.55 10.83
N TYR A 176 0.35 14.19 11.25
CA TYR A 176 1.15 13.72 12.37
C TYR A 176 0.35 13.74 13.68
N GLN A 177 -0.30 14.85 14.01
CA GLN A 177 -1.16 14.98 15.21
C GLN A 177 -2.28 13.94 15.21
N LYS A 178 -2.99 13.78 14.09
CA LYS A 178 -4.08 12.80 13.97
C LYS A 178 -3.60 11.36 14.12
N LEU A 179 -2.37 11.07 13.71
CA LEU A 179 -1.78 9.74 13.93
C LEU A 179 -1.43 9.51 15.42
N LEU A 180 -0.96 10.53 16.13
CA LEU A 180 -0.75 10.43 17.59
C LEU A 180 -2.06 10.18 18.33
N GLU A 181 -3.16 10.80 17.91
CA GLU A 181 -4.49 10.52 18.48
C GLU A 181 -4.90 9.06 18.26
N VAL A 182 -4.72 8.54 17.04
CA VAL A 182 -4.98 7.12 16.75
C VAL A 182 -4.14 6.20 17.64
N LEU A 183 -2.85 6.49 17.81
CA LEU A 183 -2.00 5.68 18.70
C LEU A 183 -2.45 5.73 20.16
N LYS A 184 -2.80 6.92 20.68
CA LYS A 184 -3.33 7.06 22.04
C LYS A 184 -4.63 6.26 22.23
N LEU A 185 -5.52 6.27 21.23
CA LEU A 185 -6.76 5.50 21.27
C LEU A 185 -6.50 3.99 21.34
N ILE A 186 -5.48 3.52 20.62
CA ILE A 186 -5.03 2.13 20.63
C ILE A 186 -4.46 1.76 22.00
N ASP A 187 -3.57 2.59 22.55
CA ASP A 187 -2.93 2.34 23.85
C ASP A 187 -3.95 2.24 24.98
N GLN A 188 -4.92 3.16 25.02
CA GLN A 188 -5.99 3.17 26.04
C GLN A 188 -6.87 1.91 26.05
N ARG A 189 -6.94 1.21 24.91
CA ARG A 189 -7.82 0.04 24.71
C ARG A 189 -7.02 -1.26 24.57
N SER A 190 -5.71 -1.20 24.80
CA SER A 190 -4.83 -2.35 24.79
C SER A 190 -5.06 -3.21 26.03
N SER A 191 -5.36 -4.50 25.85
CA SER A 191 -5.53 -5.47 26.95
C SER A 191 -4.41 -6.51 26.92
N PRO A 192 -3.93 -6.99 28.09
CA PRO A 192 -2.93 -8.06 28.17
C PRO A 192 -3.36 -9.38 27.50
N GLN A 193 -4.68 -9.59 27.33
CA GLN A 193 -5.25 -10.86 26.84
C GLN A 193 -5.51 -10.88 25.32
N GLY A 194 -5.11 -9.85 24.58
CA GLY A 194 -5.29 -9.82 23.14
C GLY A 194 -4.76 -8.53 22.54
N SER A 195 -3.49 -8.53 22.15
CA SER A 195 -2.85 -7.44 21.40
C SER A 195 -3.46 -7.37 19.99
N VAL A 196 -4.55 -6.64 19.85
CA VAL A 196 -5.35 -6.58 18.63
C VAL A 196 -4.94 -5.44 17.69
N PHE A 197 -3.85 -4.74 18.01
CA PHE A 197 -3.28 -3.71 17.16
C PHE A 197 -1.78 -3.90 17.06
N ILE A 198 -1.29 -4.21 15.87
CA ILE A 198 0.15 -4.25 15.59
C ILE A 198 0.45 -2.98 14.81
N THR A 199 0.99 -2.01 15.53
CA THR A 199 1.32 -0.69 15.01
C THR A 199 2.82 -0.68 14.73
N TYR A 200 3.18 -0.51 13.46
CA TYR A 200 4.58 -0.38 13.08
C TYR A 200 4.98 1.09 13.04
N LYS A 201 5.87 1.42 13.97
CA LYS A 201 6.94 2.42 13.86
C LYS A 201 6.59 3.67 13.05
N ILE A 202 6.08 4.69 13.75
CA ILE A 202 6.25 6.09 13.35
C ILE A 202 7.75 6.39 13.43
N MET A 203 8.49 6.19 12.35
CA MET A 203 9.86 6.73 12.28
C MET A 203 9.78 8.23 12.02
N THR A 204 9.61 9.01 13.08
CA THR A 204 10.25 10.32 13.15
C THR A 204 11.70 10.06 13.52
N LYS A 205 12.58 9.82 12.54
CA LYS A 205 13.98 10.17 12.80
C LYS A 205 13.98 11.69 12.91
N SER A 206 14.14 12.20 14.12
CA SER A 206 14.77 13.49 14.33
C SER A 206 16.09 13.47 13.58
N TRP A 207 16.38 14.54 12.86
CA TRP A 207 17.70 14.77 12.32
C TRP A 207 18.66 14.92 13.50
N GLY A 208 19.66 14.06 13.57
CA GLY A 208 20.72 14.13 14.59
C GLY A 208 21.11 12.76 15.13
N GLU A 209 21.74 11.95 14.30
CA GLU A 209 22.86 11.06 14.64
C GLU A 209 23.19 10.24 13.39
N ARG A 210 24.43 10.43 12.91
CA ARG A 210 25.02 9.75 11.76
C ARG A 210 25.40 8.33 12.16
#